data_AF-A0A951AJB9-F1
#
_entry.id   AF-A0A951AJB9-F1
#
_cell.length_a   1.000
_cell.length_b   1.000
_cell.length_c   1.000
_cell.angle_alpha   90.00
_cell.angle_beta   90.00
_cell.angle_gamma   90.00
#
_symmetry.space_group_name_H-M   'P 1'
#
loop_
_entity.id
_entity.type
_entity.pdbx_description
1 polymer ?
#
loop_
_entity_poly.entity_id
_entity_poly.type
_entity_poly.pdbx_seq_one_letter_code
_entity_poly.pdbx_strand_id
1 'polypeptide(L)'
;MAAADFWSNRERAQGEVEDVSRLRGLINPMIELEREMDDFVALQELTAEETDSTARATAEKEIIAEHARLLKKLGDFELRQFLSGENDRSNA
;
A
#
# COMPACT_ATOMS: atom_id res chain seq x y z
N MET A 1 -6.27 -20.57 -10.18
CA MET A 1 -7.65 -21.01 -9.88
C MET A 1 -8.52 -21.28 -11.13
N ALA A 2 -8.10 -20.94 -12.35
CA ALA A 2 -8.93 -21.12 -13.56
C ALA A 2 -8.81 -22.51 -14.22
N ALA A 3 -7.95 -23.40 -13.71
CA ALA A 3 -7.81 -24.76 -14.23
C ALA A 3 -9.04 -25.61 -13.86
N ALA A 4 -9.49 -26.45 -14.80
CA ALA A 4 -10.73 -27.22 -14.67
C ALA A 4 -10.70 -28.23 -13.50
N ASP A 5 -9.51 -28.72 -13.13
CA ASP A 5 -9.28 -29.69 -12.06
C ASP A 5 -8.90 -29.03 -10.72
N PHE A 6 -8.81 -27.70 -10.66
CA PHE A 6 -8.35 -26.97 -9.48
C PHE A 6 -9.16 -27.34 -8.22
N TRP A 7 -10.49 -27.41 -8.35
CA TRP A 7 -11.41 -27.71 -7.23
C TRP A 7 -11.63 -29.20 -6.97
N SER A 8 -11.02 -30.10 -7.76
CA SER A 8 -11.16 -31.55 -7.58
C SER A 8 -10.58 -32.06 -6.26
N ASN A 9 -9.59 -31.35 -5.72
CA ASN A 9 -9.03 -31.57 -4.39
C ASN A 9 -9.16 -30.28 -3.58
N ARG A 10 -10.17 -30.22 -2.71
CA ARG A 10 -10.52 -29.03 -1.92
C ARG A 10 -9.42 -28.63 -0.93
N GLU A 11 -8.72 -29.59 -0.33
CA GLU A 11 -7.63 -29.32 0.62
C GLU A 11 -6.44 -28.66 -0.07
N ARG A 12 -6.01 -29.21 -1.22
CA ARG A 12 -4.97 -28.59 -2.06
C ARG A 12 -5.38 -27.20 -2.54
N ALA A 13 -6.60 -27.07 -3.05
CA ALA A 13 -7.11 -25.79 -3.55
C ALA A 13 -7.14 -24.72 -2.46
N GLN A 14 -7.52 -25.09 -1.24
CA GLN A 14 -7.54 -24.18 -0.10
C GLN A 14 -6.13 -23.72 0.28
N GLY A 15 -5.16 -24.63 0.36
CA GLY A 15 -3.75 -24.27 0.61
C GLY A 15 -3.20 -23.30 -0.43
N GLU A 16 -3.45 -23.55 -1.72
CA GLU A 16 -3.00 -22.64 -2.80
C GLU A 16 -3.68 -21.26 -2.72
N VAL A 17 -4.96 -21.19 -2.31
CA VAL A 17 -5.66 -19.91 -2.09
C VAL A 17 -5.10 -19.16 -0.88
N GLU A 18 -4.80 -19.86 0.21
CA GLU A 18 -4.20 -19.27 1.41
C GLU A 18 -2.81 -18.71 1.11
N ASP A 19 -2.00 -19.43 0.35
CA ASP A 19 -0.68 -18.97 -0.10
C ASP A 19 -0.76 -17.73 -0.99
N VAL A 20 -1.65 -17.74 -2.00
CA VAL A 20 -1.87 -16.56 -2.85
C VAL A 20 -2.36 -15.37 -2.03
N SER A 21 -3.25 -15.61 -1.06
CA SER A 21 -3.77 -14.56 -0.19
C SER A 21 -2.67 -13.97 0.70
N ARG A 22 -1.80 -14.81 1.25
CA ARG A 22 -0.63 -14.39 2.03
C ARG A 22 0.33 -13.56 1.18
N LEU A 23 0.69 -14.03 -0.01
CA LEU A 23 1.59 -13.31 -0.92
C LEU A 23 1.00 -11.97 -1.37
N ARG A 24 -0.31 -11.92 -1.70
CA ARG A 24 -1.01 -10.66 -1.99
C ARG A 24 -1.01 -9.72 -0.81
N GLY A 25 -1.14 -10.24 0.42
CA GLY A 25 -1.04 -9.45 1.64
C GLY A 25 0.33 -8.78 1.84
N LEU A 26 1.39 -9.33 1.25
CA LEU A 26 2.74 -8.75 1.26
C LEU A 26 2.95 -7.75 0.12
N ILE A 27 2.48 -8.09 -1.09
CA ILE A 27 2.75 -7.32 -2.31
C ILE A 27 1.81 -6.12 -2.46
N ASN A 28 0.50 -6.30 -2.22
CA ASN A 28 -0.48 -5.25 -2.47
C ASN A 28 -0.22 -3.96 -1.67
N PRO A 29 0.21 -4.00 -0.39
CA PRO A 29 0.52 -2.77 0.34
C PRO A 29 1.64 -1.94 -0.29
N MET A 30 2.63 -2.59 -0.93
CA MET A 30 3.69 -1.89 -1.67
C MET A 30 3.13 -1.23 -2.93
N ILE A 31 2.36 -1.96 -3.74
CA ILE A 31 1.72 -1.43 -4.95
C ILE A 31 0.83 -0.22 -4.63
N GLU A 32 0.07 -0.28 -3.53
CA GLU A 32 -0.77 0.82 -3.08
C GLU A 32 0.04 2.01 -2.56
N LEU A 33 1.24 1.79 -2.00
CA LEU A 33 2.13 2.86 -1.59
C LEU A 33 2.75 3.56 -2.82
N GLU A 34 3.20 2.79 -3.81
CA GLU A 34 3.69 3.31 -5.09
C GLU A 34 2.63 4.17 -5.78
N ARG A 35 1.39 3.69 -5.88
CA ARG A 35 0.29 4.48 -6.48
C ARG A 35 0.05 5.80 -5.75
N GLU A 36 0.01 5.78 -4.42
CA GLU A 36 -0.20 7.01 -3.65
C GLU A 36 1.00 7.97 -3.75
N MET A 37 2.21 7.47 -3.98
CA MET A 37 3.37 8.31 -4.26
C MET A 37 3.28 8.97 -5.64
N ASP A 38 2.83 8.24 -6.66
CA ASP A 38 2.60 8.79 -7.99
C ASP A 38 1.51 9.88 -7.96
N ASP A 39 0.40 9.62 -7.25
CA ASP A 39 -0.67 10.60 -7.05
C ASP A 39 -0.14 11.86 -6.31
N PHE A 40 0.75 11.68 -5.34
CA PHE A 40 1.37 12.79 -4.62
C PHE A 40 2.30 13.63 -5.50
N VAL A 41 3.08 13.01 -6.39
CA VAL A 41 3.89 13.75 -7.38
C VAL A 41 2.97 14.56 -8.30
N ALA A 42 1.89 13.98 -8.80
CA ALA A 42 0.92 14.72 -9.62
C ALA A 42 0.30 15.90 -8.85
N LEU A 43 -0.01 15.74 -7.55
CA LEU A 43 -0.51 16.84 -6.72
C LEU A 43 0.51 17.99 -6.59
N GLN A 44 1.80 17.66 -6.48
CA GLN A 44 2.88 18.66 -6.46
C GLN A 44 2.99 19.43 -7.77
N GLU A 45 2.88 18.73 -8.91
CA GLU A 45 2.89 19.33 -10.24
C GLU A 45 1.71 20.30 -10.42
N LEU A 46 0.49 19.86 -10.08
CA LEU A 46 -0.71 20.71 -10.14
C LEU A 46 -0.58 21.95 -9.25
N THR A 47 -0.01 21.81 -8.06
CA THR A 47 0.20 22.95 -7.15
C THR A 47 1.24 23.93 -7.69
N ALA A 48 2.26 23.44 -8.38
CA ALA A 48 3.30 24.27 -8.97
C ALA A 48 2.77 25.10 -10.16
N GLU A 49 1.82 24.55 -10.91
CA GLU A 49 1.15 25.21 -12.03
C GLU A 49 0.05 26.20 -11.60
N GLU A 50 -0.38 26.16 -10.34
CA GLU A 50 -1.41 27.07 -9.82
C GLU A 50 -0.92 28.52 -9.79
N THR A 51 -1.73 29.40 -10.39
CA THR A 51 -1.45 30.83 -10.56
C THR A 51 -2.20 31.70 -9.57
N ASP A 52 -3.34 31.23 -9.04
CA ASP A 52 -4.03 31.91 -7.96
C ASP A 52 -3.31 31.68 -6.63
N SER A 53 -2.85 32.76 -6.01
CA SER A 53 -2.08 32.72 -4.76
C SER A 53 -2.83 32.08 -3.60
N THR A 54 -4.16 32.25 -3.55
CA THR A 54 -4.98 31.70 -2.46
C THR A 54 -5.19 30.20 -2.63
N ALA A 55 -5.49 29.76 -3.85
CA ALA A 55 -5.60 28.36 -4.23
C ALA A 55 -4.26 27.63 -4.02
N ARG A 56 -3.16 28.23 -4.47
CA ARG A 56 -1.81 27.70 -4.28
C ARG A 56 -1.46 27.52 -2.81
N ALA A 57 -1.69 28.52 -1.97
CA ALA A 57 -1.43 28.42 -0.53
C ALA A 57 -2.29 27.35 0.17
N THR A 58 -3.45 27.01 -0.40
CA THR A 58 -4.31 25.93 0.09
C THR A 58 -3.76 24.57 -0.34
N ALA A 59 -3.40 24.43 -1.62
CA ALA A 59 -2.81 23.21 -2.16
C ALA A 59 -1.43 22.89 -1.53
N GLU A 60 -0.62 23.90 -1.21
CA GLU A 60 0.64 23.73 -0.46
C GLU A 60 0.41 23.14 0.94
N LYS A 61 -0.68 23.48 1.63
CA LYS A 61 -1.05 22.87 2.92
C LYS A 61 -1.48 21.42 2.75
N GLU A 62 -2.19 21.11 1.67
CA GLU A 62 -2.59 19.75 1.33
C GLU A 62 -1.36 18.88 1.08
N ILE A 63 -0.38 19.34 0.30
CA ILE A 63 0.91 18.64 0.10
C ILE A 63 1.58 18.31 1.43
N ILE A 64 1.63 19.25 2.38
CA ILE A 64 2.26 19.02 3.69
C ILE A 64 1.52 17.91 4.47
N ALA A 65 0.19 17.93 4.45
CA ALA A 65 -0.62 16.91 5.13
C ALA A 65 -0.46 15.53 4.47
N GLU A 66 -0.50 15.48 3.15
CA GLU A 66 -0.33 14.26 2.34
C GLU A 66 1.06 13.65 2.52
N HIS A 67 2.10 14.48 2.52
CA HIS A 67 3.47 14.05 2.81
C HIS A 67 3.61 13.41 4.19
N ALA A 68 3.02 14.03 5.22
CA ALA A 68 3.04 13.47 6.58
C ALA A 68 2.29 12.13 6.65
N ARG A 69 1.16 12.00 5.93
CA ARG A 69 0.42 10.73 5.85
C ARG A 69 1.25 9.64 5.16
N LEU A 70 1.87 9.95 4.02
CA LEU A 70 2.70 9.03 3.26
C LEU A 70 3.91 8.54 4.06
N LEU A 71 4.60 9.45 4.76
CA LEU A 71 5.70 9.07 5.65
C LEU A 71 5.26 8.11 6.75
N LYS A 72 4.11 8.39 7.39
CA LYS A 72 3.55 7.47 8.40
C LYS A 72 3.23 6.11 7.78
N LYS A 73 2.59 6.09 6.60
CA LYS A 73 2.20 4.85 5.92
C LYS A 73 3.42 4.02 5.52
N LEU A 74 4.48 4.67 5.04
CA LEU A 74 5.76 4.03 4.75
C LEU A 74 6.37 3.41 6.01
N GLY A 75 6.44 4.17 7.12
CA GLY A 75 6.94 3.64 8.39
C GLY A 75 6.13 2.46 8.92
N ASP A 76 4.80 2.52 8.83
CA ASP A 76 3.91 1.39 9.20
C ASP A 76 4.14 0.17 8.29
N PHE A 77 4.40 0.38 7.00
CA PHE A 77 4.73 -0.68 6.04
C PHE A 77 6.07 -1.34 6.38
N GLU A 78 7.13 -0.54 6.60
CA GLU A 78 8.46 -1.03 6.97
C GLU A 78 8.41 -1.85 8.26
N LEU A 79 7.72 -1.34 9.28
CA LEU A 79 7.55 -2.05 10.55
C LEU A 79 6.88 -3.42 10.35
N ARG A 80 5.87 -3.50 9.48
CA ARG A 80 5.23 -4.77 9.12
C ARG A 80 6.17 -5.73 8.41
N GLN A 81 7.08 -5.23 7.57
CA GLN A 81 8.08 -6.09 6.92
C GLN A 81 9.05 -6.67 7.96
N PHE A 82 9.49 -5.86 8.92
CA PHE A 82 10.36 -6.31 10.01
C PHE A 82 9.68 -7.31 10.96
N LEU A 83 8.36 -7.20 11.16
CA LEU A 83 7.56 -8.05 12.06
C LEU A 83 6.75 -9.12 11.31
N SER A 84 7.26 -9.61 10.18
CA SER A 84 6.54 -10.57 9.32
C SER A 84 6.91 -12.04 9.54
N GLY A 85 7.78 -12.34 10.52
CA GLY A 85 8.16 -13.69 10.90
C GLY A 85 7.05 -14.47 11.60
N GLU A 86 7.12 -15.80 11.53
CA GLU A 86 6.11 -16.74 12.07
C GLU A 86 5.82 -16.52 13.58
N ASN A 87 6.79 -16.03 14.34
CA ASN A 87 6.69 -15.77 15.77
C ASN A 87 6.50 -14.28 16.15
N ASP A 88 6.51 -13.36 15.19
CA ASP A 88 6.48 -11.91 15.48
C ASP A 88 5.10 -11.41 15.95
N ARG A 89 4.07 -12.25 15.81
CA ARG A 89 2.72 -12.01 16.33
C ARG A 89 2.53 -12.46 17.78
N SER A 90 3.50 -13.17 18.36
CA SER A 90 3.44 -13.63 19.74
C SER A 90 3.90 -12.49 20.66
N ASN A 91 3.04 -12.08 21.59
CA ASN A 91 3.46 -11.21 22.68
C ASN A 91 4.54 -11.94 23.49
N ALA A 92 5.74 -11.36 23.54
CA ALA A 92 6.77 -11.74 24.52
C ALA A 92 6.37 -11.27 25.92
#